data_AF-A0A3R9X438-F1
#
_entry.id   AF-A0A3R9X438-F1
#
_cell.length_a   1.000
_cell.length_b   1.000
_cell.length_c   1.000
_cell.angle_alpha   90.00
_cell.angle_beta   90.00
_cell.angle_gamma   90.00
#
_symmetry.space_group_name_H-M   'P 1'
#
loop_
_entity.id
_entity.type
_entity.pdbx_description
1 polymer ?
#
loop_
_entity_poly.entity_id
_entity_poly.type
_entity_poly.pdbx_seq_one_letter_code
_entity_poly.pdbx_strand_id
1 'polypeptide(L)'
;MQAVLRERRPDPAAWAAVVEAACGPPEGQWRAGDAVMQARFALAPHADRLARRLGSGRLQGGSEAQSHVQMLALALAGAGDVRAMPALRNLSAADWFLIDARPLAVLPTADLLPLVRAELRHTRMSTSDLLRLLADLGAAAAPALPEVIPHLEAGCAYGAARVLGRIGPPAAAAAGRLAEFATGAARPEGPYGPTAACPWHGVRMAAWAHWRITGDDALLRQACAADLAAGRGSRVLPYLADLGPAAAGHADAVRALAGSPGAWTRVAAAYAWWRITGDPEPAVPVLLADVDPAWDGHPAHPTPSAVRHLGAIGPAAAEAVPVLVGLLEREERVREPWERKRILVDDDFTRAVAEALTRITGTVPDATPPAVLPWVTGRRPAPVSDPGISPDAPLRGLFGWRDEH
;
A
#
# COMPACT_ATOMS: atom_id res chain seq x y z
N MET A 1 15.22 16.07 -16.04
CA MET A 1 15.24 14.69 -15.53
C MET A 1 15.88 14.57 -14.16
N GLN A 2 17.18 14.85 -14.01
CA GLN A 2 17.86 14.70 -12.72
C GLN A 2 17.24 15.59 -11.62
N ALA A 3 16.83 16.81 -11.96
CA ALA A 3 16.09 17.68 -11.04
C ALA A 3 14.82 17.00 -10.49
N VAL A 4 13.90 16.53 -11.34
CA VAL A 4 12.65 15.88 -10.88
C VAL A 4 12.87 14.57 -10.10
N LEU A 5 13.99 13.86 -10.36
CA LEU A 5 14.34 12.64 -9.65
C LEU A 5 15.02 12.90 -8.29
N ARG A 6 15.69 14.04 -8.12
CA ARG A 6 16.44 14.38 -6.89
C ARG A 6 15.70 15.31 -5.98
N GLU A 7 14.90 16.23 -6.52
CA GLU A 7 14.27 17.29 -5.77
C GLU A 7 12.78 16.99 -5.57
N ARG A 8 12.29 17.26 -4.36
CA ARG A 8 10.87 17.21 -4.00
C ARG A 8 10.08 18.32 -4.65
N ARG A 9 10.71 19.49 -4.77
CA ARG A 9 10.12 20.73 -5.31
C ARG A 9 10.98 21.25 -6.47
N PRO A 10 11.10 20.49 -7.58
CA PRO A 10 11.83 20.96 -8.73
C PRO A 10 11.12 22.17 -9.35
N ASP A 11 11.87 22.98 -10.11
CA ASP A 11 11.28 24.04 -10.95
C ASP A 11 10.11 23.48 -11.79
N PRO A 12 8.92 24.12 -11.81
CA PRO A 12 7.79 23.70 -12.65
C PRO A 12 8.16 23.46 -14.12
N ALA A 13 9.12 24.21 -14.67
CA ALA A 13 9.63 24.02 -16.02
C ALA A 13 10.30 22.64 -16.21
N ALA A 14 10.86 22.05 -15.14
CA ALA A 14 11.45 20.72 -15.20
C ALA A 14 10.40 19.63 -15.47
N TRP A 15 9.22 19.72 -14.86
CA TRP A 15 8.10 18.82 -15.15
C TRP A 15 7.55 19.03 -16.55
N ALA A 16 7.41 20.29 -16.99
CA ALA A 16 7.00 20.60 -18.36
C ALA A 16 7.95 19.98 -19.39
N ALA A 17 9.26 20.11 -19.21
CA ALA A 17 10.27 19.52 -20.09
C ALA A 17 10.26 17.98 -20.09
N VAL A 18 9.99 17.35 -18.94
CA VAL A 18 9.86 15.90 -18.84
C VAL A 18 8.60 15.41 -19.56
N VAL A 19 7.47 16.11 -19.42
CA VAL A 19 6.22 15.77 -20.14
C VAL A 19 6.35 16.01 -21.64
N GLU A 20 7.00 17.10 -22.06
CA GLU A 20 7.37 17.36 -23.46
C GLU A 20 8.12 16.16 -24.06
N ALA A 21 9.18 15.71 -23.38
CA ALA A 21 9.97 14.56 -23.82
C ALA A 21 9.16 13.26 -23.84
N ALA A 22 8.30 13.03 -22.83
CA ALA A 22 7.45 11.84 -22.78
C ALA A 22 6.37 11.84 -23.88
N CYS A 23 5.93 13.00 -24.35
CA CYS A 23 4.95 13.14 -25.44
C CYS A 23 5.60 13.26 -26.83
N GLY A 24 6.92 13.44 -26.91
CA GLY A 24 7.70 13.74 -28.10
C GLY A 24 8.03 12.51 -28.98
N PRO A 25 9.03 12.59 -29.88
CA PRO A 25 9.51 11.47 -30.70
C PRO A 25 10.28 10.40 -29.88
N PRO A 26 10.49 9.17 -30.39
CA PRO A 26 10.97 7.99 -29.64
C PRO A 26 12.27 8.18 -28.84
N GLU A 27 13.16 9.04 -29.31
CA GLU A 27 14.48 9.29 -28.72
C GLU A 27 14.34 9.92 -27.32
N GLY A 28 14.70 9.17 -26.27
CA GLY A 28 14.66 9.64 -24.88
C GLY A 28 13.33 9.48 -24.15
N GLN A 29 12.27 8.97 -24.81
CA GLN A 29 10.95 8.76 -24.20
C GLN A 29 10.98 7.84 -22.99
N TRP A 30 11.79 6.77 -23.05
CA TRP A 30 11.87 5.74 -22.02
C TRP A 30 12.13 6.33 -20.62
N ARG A 31 13.17 7.17 -20.47
CA ARG A 31 13.54 7.76 -19.17
C ARG A 31 12.51 8.80 -18.70
N ALA A 32 11.93 9.55 -19.63
CA ALA A 32 10.88 10.53 -19.33
C ALA A 32 9.57 9.87 -18.93
N GLY A 33 9.29 8.75 -19.58
CA GLY A 33 8.19 7.85 -19.30
C GLY A 33 8.16 7.33 -17.89
N ASP A 34 9.29 6.78 -17.44
CA ASP A 34 9.45 6.32 -16.07
C ASP A 34 9.21 7.43 -15.04
N ALA A 35 9.72 8.65 -15.28
CA ALA A 35 9.49 9.77 -14.38
C ALA A 35 8.01 10.18 -14.36
N VAL A 36 7.35 10.22 -15.53
CA VAL A 36 5.94 10.58 -15.70
C VAL A 36 5.01 9.55 -15.06
N MET A 37 5.28 8.25 -15.17
CA MET A 37 4.48 7.22 -14.46
C MET A 37 4.56 7.35 -12.94
N GLN A 38 5.67 7.87 -12.42
CA GLN A 38 5.88 8.03 -10.99
C GLN A 38 5.33 9.34 -10.41
N ALA A 39 5.19 10.36 -11.25
CA ALA A 39 4.91 11.74 -10.86
C ALA A 39 3.55 11.95 -10.20
N ARG A 40 2.62 10.98 -10.34
CA ARG A 40 1.26 11.02 -9.79
C ARG A 40 0.61 12.41 -9.98
N PHE A 41 0.27 13.06 -8.88
CA PHE A 41 -0.41 14.35 -8.86
C PHE A 41 0.42 15.52 -9.40
N ALA A 42 1.75 15.42 -9.46
CA ALA A 42 2.59 16.45 -10.06
C ALA A 42 2.28 16.65 -11.56
N LEU A 43 1.57 15.70 -12.19
CA LEU A 43 1.11 15.79 -13.57
C LEU A 43 -0.28 16.39 -13.76
N ALA A 44 -0.99 16.73 -12.68
CA ALA A 44 -2.32 17.34 -12.80
C ALA A 44 -2.32 18.57 -13.75
N PRO A 45 -1.33 19.50 -13.71
CA PRO A 45 -1.25 20.62 -14.66
C PRO A 45 -1.02 20.19 -16.12
N HIS A 46 -0.58 18.96 -16.36
CA HIS A 46 -0.23 18.41 -17.67
C HIS A 46 -1.23 17.37 -18.19
N ALA A 47 -2.31 17.11 -17.43
CA ALA A 47 -3.28 16.06 -17.74
C ALA A 47 -3.91 16.21 -19.13
N ASP A 48 -4.26 17.44 -19.54
CA ASP A 48 -4.83 17.70 -20.87
C ASP A 48 -3.87 17.34 -22.01
N ARG A 49 -2.57 17.57 -21.81
CA ARG A 49 -1.56 17.23 -22.81
C ARG A 49 -1.40 15.73 -22.94
N LEU A 50 -1.33 15.02 -21.82
CA LEU A 50 -1.27 13.56 -21.77
C LEU A 50 -2.52 12.96 -22.42
N ALA A 51 -3.72 13.47 -22.09
CA ALA A 51 -4.98 13.05 -22.67
C ALA A 51 -5.06 13.31 -24.18
N ARG A 52 -4.63 14.48 -24.67
CA ARG A 52 -4.54 14.77 -26.11
C ARG A 52 -3.60 13.82 -26.83
N ARG A 53 -2.42 13.56 -26.27
CA ARG A 53 -1.46 12.63 -26.86
C ARG A 53 -2.03 11.22 -26.92
N LEU A 54 -2.64 10.76 -25.84
CA LEU A 54 -3.34 9.47 -25.75
C LEU A 54 -4.45 9.34 -26.79
N GLY A 55 -5.27 10.39 -26.98
CA GLY A 55 -6.36 10.42 -27.95
C GLY A 55 -5.93 10.59 -29.42
N SER A 56 -4.77 11.21 -29.67
CA SER A 56 -4.21 11.39 -31.03
C SER A 56 -3.58 10.12 -31.62
N GLY A 57 -3.37 9.09 -30.79
CA GLY A 57 -2.69 7.86 -31.20
C GLY A 57 -3.57 6.92 -32.01
N ARG A 58 -3.55 7.02 -33.34
CA ARG A 58 -3.55 5.80 -34.17
C ARG A 58 -2.19 5.14 -33.96
N LEU A 59 -2.06 4.34 -32.90
CA LEU A 59 -0.86 3.53 -32.70
C LEU A 59 -0.76 2.57 -33.87
N GLN A 60 0.20 2.80 -34.76
CA GLN A 60 0.56 1.79 -35.76
C GLN A 60 0.94 0.51 -35.01
N GLY A 61 0.38 -0.62 -35.44
CA GLY A 61 0.46 -1.90 -34.73
C GLY A 61 1.92 -2.28 -34.43
N GLY A 62 2.22 -2.49 -33.14
CA GLY A 62 3.55 -2.84 -32.65
C GLY A 62 3.64 -2.75 -31.12
N SER A 63 4.54 -3.54 -30.53
CA SER A 63 4.77 -3.64 -29.08
C SER A 63 5.24 -2.34 -28.43
N GLU A 64 6.06 -1.55 -29.14
CA GLU A 64 6.58 -0.27 -28.64
C GLU A 64 5.47 0.78 -28.50
N ALA A 65 4.53 0.81 -29.46
CA ALA A 65 3.41 1.73 -29.44
C ALA A 65 2.44 1.42 -28.28
N GLN A 66 2.21 0.13 -28.01
CA GLN A 66 1.38 -0.32 -26.88
C GLN A 66 2.03 -0.01 -25.52
N SER A 67 3.34 -0.22 -25.38
CA SER A 67 4.11 0.16 -24.18
C SER A 67 4.04 1.66 -23.90
N HIS A 68 4.12 2.49 -24.94
CA HIS A 68 4.03 3.94 -24.80
C HIS A 68 2.64 4.39 -24.34
N VAL A 69 1.58 3.81 -24.91
CA VAL A 69 0.20 4.14 -24.50
C VAL A 69 -0.13 3.69 -23.11
N GLN A 70 0.36 2.51 -22.72
CA GLN A 70 0.30 2.06 -21.35
C GLN A 70 0.94 3.05 -20.38
N MET A 71 2.16 3.50 -20.67
CA MET A 71 2.88 4.45 -19.83
C MET A 71 2.12 5.77 -19.67
N LEU A 72 1.60 6.35 -20.76
CA LEU A 72 0.80 7.57 -20.71
C LEU A 72 -0.52 7.36 -19.94
N ALA A 73 -1.18 6.22 -20.14
CA ALA A 73 -2.41 5.89 -19.44
C ALA A 73 -2.18 5.70 -17.94
N LEU A 74 -1.11 5.02 -17.52
CA LEU A 74 -0.74 4.85 -16.11
C LEU A 74 -0.35 6.18 -15.46
N ALA A 75 0.35 7.06 -16.17
CA ALA A 75 0.68 8.38 -15.66
C ALA A 75 -0.57 9.27 -15.47
N LEU A 76 -1.48 9.26 -16.45
CA LEU A 76 -2.75 9.98 -16.37
C LEU A 76 -3.65 9.42 -15.25
N ALA A 77 -3.68 8.09 -15.10
CA ALA A 77 -4.36 7.43 -13.99
C ALA A 77 -3.75 7.78 -12.63
N GLY A 78 -2.41 7.82 -12.53
CA GLY A 78 -1.69 8.22 -11.32
C GLY A 78 -1.93 9.68 -10.92
N ALA A 79 -2.30 10.55 -11.87
CA ALA A 79 -2.77 11.91 -11.60
C ALA A 79 -4.24 11.96 -11.12
N GLY A 80 -4.93 10.83 -11.06
CA GLY A 80 -6.35 10.72 -10.70
C GLY A 80 -7.31 11.03 -11.85
N ASP A 81 -6.82 11.06 -13.10
CA ASP A 81 -7.63 11.46 -14.24
C ASP A 81 -8.29 10.25 -14.93
N VAL A 82 -9.62 10.20 -14.86
CA VAL A 82 -10.46 9.11 -15.41
C VAL A 82 -10.40 9.00 -16.93
N ARG A 83 -9.88 10.02 -17.65
CA ARG A 83 -9.66 9.95 -19.11
C ARG A 83 -8.63 8.89 -19.51
N ALA A 84 -7.89 8.32 -18.56
CA ALA A 84 -7.04 7.15 -18.77
C ALA A 84 -7.83 5.86 -19.07
N MET A 85 -9.07 5.75 -18.58
CA MET A 85 -9.82 4.48 -18.56
C MET A 85 -10.06 3.84 -19.93
N PRO A 86 -10.42 4.58 -21.01
CA PRO A 86 -10.57 3.99 -22.33
C PRO A 86 -9.30 3.31 -22.83
N ALA A 87 -8.12 3.93 -22.63
CA ALA A 87 -6.85 3.35 -23.03
C ALA A 87 -6.51 2.09 -22.22
N LEU A 88 -6.74 2.12 -20.90
CA LEU A 88 -6.52 0.96 -20.03
C LEU A 88 -7.42 -0.23 -20.42
N ARG A 89 -8.69 0.02 -20.75
CA ARG A 89 -9.62 -1.01 -21.24
C ARG A 89 -9.21 -1.58 -22.59
N ASN A 90 -8.72 -0.73 -23.49
CA ASN A 90 -8.23 -1.17 -24.80
C ASN A 90 -6.97 -2.03 -24.68
N LEU A 91 -6.04 -1.65 -23.80
CA LEU A 91 -4.83 -2.43 -23.53
C LEU A 91 -5.17 -3.80 -22.94
N SER A 92 -6.07 -3.83 -21.96
CA SER A 92 -6.65 -5.04 -21.38
C SER A 92 -7.26 -5.94 -22.46
N ALA A 93 -8.13 -5.39 -23.32
CA ALA A 93 -8.76 -6.15 -24.40
C ALA A 93 -7.77 -6.63 -25.49
N ALA A 94 -6.64 -5.95 -25.65
CA ALA A 94 -5.59 -6.31 -26.60
C ALA A 94 -4.54 -7.28 -26.00
N ASP A 95 -4.81 -7.86 -24.83
CA ASP A 95 -3.89 -8.72 -24.09
C ASP A 95 -2.53 -8.07 -23.80
N TRP A 96 -2.48 -6.73 -23.70
CA TRP A 96 -1.26 -6.00 -23.39
C TRP A 96 -1.09 -5.85 -21.88
N PHE A 97 0.04 -6.33 -21.39
CA PHE A 97 0.34 -6.46 -19.97
C PHE A 97 0.45 -5.12 -19.24
N LEU A 98 -0.28 -4.92 -18.12
CA LEU A 98 -0.13 -3.78 -17.21
C LEU A 98 1.08 -3.96 -16.25
N ILE A 99 2.16 -3.20 -16.45
CA ILE A 99 3.45 -3.32 -15.75
C ILE A 99 3.39 -2.79 -14.30
N ASP A 100 2.35 -2.02 -13.93
CA ASP A 100 2.16 -1.56 -12.56
C ASP A 100 0.70 -1.13 -12.30
N ALA A 101 0.03 -1.79 -11.35
CA ALA A 101 -1.33 -1.43 -10.95
C ALA A 101 -1.38 -0.34 -9.84
N ARG A 102 -0.24 0.07 -9.25
CA ARG A 102 -0.20 1.07 -8.17
C ARG A 102 -0.75 2.44 -8.56
N PRO A 103 -0.44 3.00 -9.75
CA PRO A 103 -0.99 4.29 -10.16
C PRO A 103 -2.52 4.27 -10.25
N LEU A 104 -3.12 3.10 -10.46
CA LEU A 104 -4.57 2.95 -10.56
C LEU A 104 -5.29 3.21 -9.24
N ALA A 105 -4.63 3.04 -8.08
CA ALA A 105 -5.27 3.15 -6.77
C ALA A 105 -5.86 4.54 -6.45
N VAL A 106 -5.49 5.57 -7.22
CA VAL A 106 -6.00 6.93 -7.09
C VAL A 106 -7.34 7.12 -7.81
N LEU A 107 -7.65 6.27 -8.79
CA LEU A 107 -8.88 6.37 -9.56
C LEU A 107 -10.12 5.92 -8.75
N PRO A 108 -11.32 6.39 -9.12
CA PRO A 108 -12.55 5.97 -8.46
C PRO A 108 -12.75 4.45 -8.54
N THR A 109 -13.11 3.83 -7.40
CA THR A 109 -13.30 2.37 -7.33
C THR A 109 -14.35 1.86 -8.33
N ALA A 110 -15.40 2.65 -8.60
CA ALA A 110 -16.44 2.31 -9.55
C ALA A 110 -15.92 2.09 -10.98
N ASP A 111 -14.88 2.84 -11.38
CA ASP A 111 -14.26 2.73 -12.69
C ASP A 111 -13.24 1.60 -12.76
N LEU A 112 -12.48 1.40 -11.67
CA LEU A 112 -11.43 0.38 -11.58
C LEU A 112 -11.96 -1.04 -11.50
N LEU A 113 -13.01 -1.26 -10.70
CA LEU A 113 -13.43 -2.60 -10.33
C LEU A 113 -13.85 -3.45 -11.55
N PRO A 114 -14.58 -2.93 -12.56
CA PRO A 114 -14.87 -3.68 -13.79
C PRO A 114 -13.60 -4.12 -14.54
N LEU A 115 -12.58 -3.26 -14.62
CA LEU A 115 -11.31 -3.55 -15.28
C LEU A 115 -10.55 -4.65 -14.52
N VAL A 116 -10.37 -4.49 -13.21
CA VAL A 116 -9.65 -5.47 -12.37
C VAL A 116 -10.33 -6.83 -12.40
N ARG A 117 -11.66 -6.88 -12.36
CA ARG A 117 -12.43 -8.14 -12.44
C ARG A 117 -12.29 -8.82 -13.79
N ALA A 118 -12.28 -8.06 -14.89
CA ALA A 118 -12.06 -8.63 -16.22
C ALA A 118 -10.70 -9.31 -16.32
N GLU A 119 -9.67 -8.64 -15.83
CA GLU A 119 -8.32 -9.17 -15.82
C GLU A 119 -8.14 -10.43 -14.96
N LEU A 120 -8.72 -10.46 -13.76
CA LEU A 120 -8.65 -11.65 -12.88
C LEU A 120 -9.25 -12.89 -13.54
N ARG A 121 -10.36 -12.75 -14.28
CA ARG A 121 -11.01 -13.87 -14.98
C ARG A 121 -10.14 -14.51 -16.05
N HIS A 122 -9.23 -13.74 -16.65
CA HIS A 122 -8.39 -14.24 -17.73
C HIS A 122 -7.11 -14.92 -17.23
N THR A 123 -6.77 -14.86 -15.92
CA THR A 123 -5.55 -15.47 -15.34
C THR A 123 -4.25 -15.12 -16.10
N ARG A 124 -4.22 -13.96 -16.76
CA ARG A 124 -3.12 -13.52 -17.66
C ARG A 124 -2.13 -12.55 -17.00
N MET A 125 -2.38 -12.17 -15.74
CA MET A 125 -1.68 -11.09 -15.03
C MET A 125 -0.58 -11.57 -14.07
N SER A 126 0.22 -10.61 -13.57
CA SER A 126 0.73 -10.67 -12.20
C SER A 126 -0.48 -10.57 -11.26
N THR A 127 -1.19 -11.70 -11.06
CA THR A 127 -2.36 -11.80 -10.17
C THR A 127 -2.06 -11.20 -8.81
N SER A 128 -0.81 -11.29 -8.36
CA SER A 128 -0.28 -10.66 -7.14
C SER A 128 -0.48 -9.14 -7.08
N ASP A 129 -0.28 -8.40 -8.17
CA ASP A 129 -0.44 -6.94 -8.18
C ASP A 129 -1.90 -6.51 -8.17
N LEU A 130 -2.78 -7.23 -8.86
CA LEU A 130 -4.23 -6.99 -8.76
C LEU A 130 -4.77 -7.33 -7.39
N LEU A 131 -4.38 -8.47 -6.83
CA LEU A 131 -4.78 -8.84 -5.47
C LEU A 131 -4.25 -7.82 -4.46
N ARG A 132 -3.06 -7.24 -4.68
CA ARG A 132 -2.58 -6.14 -3.85
C ARG A 132 -3.46 -4.89 -3.99
N LEU A 133 -3.81 -4.47 -5.21
CA LEU A 133 -4.72 -3.35 -5.44
C LEU A 133 -6.10 -3.59 -4.78
N LEU A 134 -6.69 -4.77 -4.92
CA LEU A 134 -7.96 -5.11 -4.27
C LEU A 134 -7.85 -5.11 -2.74
N ALA A 135 -6.73 -5.56 -2.18
CA ALA A 135 -6.49 -5.50 -0.74
C ALA A 135 -6.40 -4.05 -0.25
N ASP A 136 -5.81 -3.15 -1.04
CA ASP A 136 -5.74 -1.70 -0.74
C ASP A 136 -7.13 -1.03 -0.81
N LEU A 137 -8.02 -1.50 -1.69
CA LEU A 137 -9.43 -1.06 -1.76
C LEU A 137 -10.28 -1.54 -0.57
N GLY A 138 -9.88 -2.63 0.09
CA GLY A 138 -10.55 -3.17 1.27
C GLY A 138 -12.00 -3.59 1.00
N ALA A 139 -12.93 -3.20 1.87
CA ALA A 139 -14.36 -3.53 1.75
C ALA A 139 -14.98 -3.13 0.40
N ALA A 140 -14.47 -2.08 -0.26
CA ALA A 140 -14.96 -1.65 -1.56
C ALA A 140 -14.69 -2.68 -2.69
N ALA A 141 -13.79 -3.64 -2.46
CA ALA A 141 -13.50 -4.74 -3.39
C ALA A 141 -14.50 -5.91 -3.30
N ALA A 142 -15.51 -5.86 -2.42
CA ALA A 142 -16.49 -6.95 -2.25
C ALA A 142 -17.13 -7.46 -3.56
N PRO A 143 -17.45 -6.63 -4.58
CA PRO A 143 -17.99 -7.14 -5.84
C PRO A 143 -17.03 -8.01 -6.67
N ALA A 144 -15.73 -8.06 -6.32
CA ALA A 144 -14.72 -8.93 -6.96
C ALA A 144 -14.57 -10.30 -6.28
N LEU A 145 -15.36 -10.61 -5.24
CA LEU A 145 -15.29 -11.89 -4.53
C LEU A 145 -15.41 -13.13 -5.44
N PRO A 146 -16.30 -13.18 -6.45
CA PRO A 146 -16.40 -14.33 -7.35
C PRO A 146 -15.09 -14.63 -8.10
N GLU A 147 -14.32 -13.59 -8.42
CA GLU A 147 -13.02 -13.73 -9.09
C GLU A 147 -11.88 -14.01 -8.10
N VAL A 148 -11.94 -13.50 -6.87
CA VAL A 148 -10.88 -13.66 -5.86
C VAL A 148 -10.89 -15.04 -5.20
N ILE A 149 -12.07 -15.62 -4.91
CA ILE A 149 -12.18 -16.90 -4.19
C ILE A 149 -11.46 -18.06 -4.90
N PRO A 150 -11.59 -18.25 -6.24
CA PRO A 150 -10.86 -19.29 -6.96
C PRO A 150 -9.34 -19.20 -6.82
N HIS A 151 -8.80 -17.99 -6.57
CA HIS A 151 -7.36 -17.79 -6.38
C HIS A 151 -6.84 -18.28 -5.02
N LEU A 152 -7.71 -18.72 -4.11
CA LEU A 152 -7.28 -19.44 -2.89
C LEU A 152 -6.67 -20.80 -3.20
N GLU A 153 -7.06 -21.45 -4.30
CA GLU A 153 -6.52 -22.76 -4.67
C GLU A 153 -5.25 -22.66 -5.50
N ALA A 154 -4.99 -21.49 -6.10
CA ALA A 154 -3.85 -21.27 -6.99
C ALA A 154 -2.59 -20.82 -6.22
N GLY A 155 -1.46 -20.74 -6.93
CA GLY A 155 -0.17 -20.26 -6.41
C GLY A 155 -0.15 -18.83 -5.85
N CYS A 156 -1.29 -18.12 -5.84
CA CYS A 156 -1.46 -16.78 -5.28
C CYS A 156 -2.37 -16.75 -4.04
N ALA A 157 -2.59 -17.89 -3.38
CA ALA A 157 -3.45 -18.04 -2.20
C ALA A 157 -3.17 -17.04 -1.07
N TYR A 158 -1.90 -16.66 -0.85
CA TYR A 158 -1.55 -15.65 0.15
C TYR A 158 -2.15 -14.28 -0.17
N GLY A 159 -2.06 -13.86 -1.44
CA GLY A 159 -2.65 -12.61 -1.92
C GLY A 159 -4.18 -12.65 -1.84
N ALA A 160 -4.79 -13.78 -2.20
CA ALA A 160 -6.24 -13.97 -2.14
C ALA A 160 -6.74 -13.92 -0.69
N ALA A 161 -6.11 -14.66 0.23
CA ALA A 161 -6.44 -14.62 1.66
C ALA A 161 -6.35 -13.18 2.22
N ARG A 162 -5.30 -12.44 1.85
CA ARG A 162 -5.17 -11.03 2.24
C ARG A 162 -6.34 -10.18 1.75
N VAL A 163 -6.75 -10.31 0.48
CA VAL A 163 -7.91 -9.58 -0.06
C VAL A 163 -9.18 -9.92 0.71
N LEU A 164 -9.44 -11.21 0.94
CA LEU A 164 -10.66 -11.67 1.62
C LEU A 164 -10.74 -11.14 3.05
N GLY A 165 -9.65 -11.17 3.81
CA GLY A 165 -9.60 -10.57 5.15
C GLY A 165 -9.73 -9.05 5.15
N ARG A 166 -9.29 -8.36 4.09
CA ARG A 166 -9.46 -6.92 3.91
C ARG A 166 -10.89 -6.53 3.52
N ILE A 167 -11.60 -7.40 2.82
CA ILE A 167 -13.04 -7.27 2.53
C ILE A 167 -13.85 -7.51 3.80
N GLY A 168 -13.49 -8.52 4.60
CA GLY A 168 -14.14 -8.84 5.87
C GLY A 168 -15.40 -9.69 5.70
N PRO A 169 -16.47 -9.49 6.51
CA PRO A 169 -17.64 -10.37 6.57
C PRO A 169 -18.31 -10.74 5.23
N PRO A 170 -18.37 -9.87 4.19
CA PRO A 170 -18.90 -10.26 2.89
C PRO A 170 -18.20 -11.47 2.24
N ALA A 171 -16.96 -11.77 2.64
CA ALA A 171 -16.20 -12.92 2.16
C ALA A 171 -16.48 -14.24 2.91
N ALA A 172 -17.58 -14.33 3.67
CA ALA A 172 -17.96 -15.50 4.50
C ALA A 172 -17.90 -16.85 3.77
N ALA A 173 -18.18 -16.88 2.47
CA ALA A 173 -18.09 -18.10 1.66
C ALA A 173 -16.69 -18.74 1.66
N ALA A 174 -15.63 -17.97 1.93
CA ALA A 174 -14.26 -18.46 1.99
C ALA A 174 -13.82 -18.93 3.40
N ALA A 175 -14.65 -18.75 4.44
CA ALA A 175 -14.25 -18.99 5.82
C ALA A 175 -13.80 -20.44 6.07
N GLY A 176 -14.59 -21.42 5.64
CA GLY A 176 -14.24 -22.85 5.81
C GLY A 176 -12.89 -23.19 5.20
N ARG A 177 -12.62 -22.72 3.97
CA ARG A 177 -11.36 -22.99 3.28
C ARG A 177 -10.16 -22.31 3.96
N LEU A 178 -10.34 -21.08 4.43
CA LEU A 178 -9.31 -20.37 5.19
C LEU A 178 -9.01 -21.06 6.53
N ALA A 179 -10.01 -21.65 7.19
CA ALA A 179 -9.82 -22.45 8.40
C ALA A 179 -9.01 -23.73 8.13
N GLU A 180 -9.29 -24.43 7.02
CA GLU A 180 -8.50 -25.60 6.60
C GLU A 180 -7.04 -25.24 6.33
N PHE A 181 -6.77 -24.09 5.71
CA PHE A 181 -5.40 -23.60 5.51
C PHE A 181 -4.74 -23.16 6.81
N ALA A 182 -5.48 -22.52 7.72
CA ALA A 182 -4.97 -22.08 9.01
C ALA A 182 -4.61 -23.26 9.95
N THR A 183 -5.37 -24.35 9.87
CA THR A 183 -5.12 -25.58 10.65
C THR A 183 -4.11 -26.51 9.97
N GLY A 184 -3.82 -26.28 8.68
CA GLY A 184 -2.99 -27.14 7.86
C GLY A 184 -3.69 -28.43 7.40
N ALA A 185 -5.01 -28.56 7.63
CA ALA A 185 -5.85 -29.65 7.12
C ALA A 185 -5.88 -29.68 5.59
N ALA A 186 -5.71 -28.53 4.95
CA ALA A 186 -5.46 -28.41 3.53
C ALA A 186 -4.36 -27.40 3.22
N ARG A 187 -3.89 -27.42 1.97
CA ARG A 187 -2.87 -26.49 1.48
C ARG A 187 -3.22 -26.07 0.05
N PRO A 188 -2.94 -24.82 -0.33
CA PRO A 188 -3.13 -24.36 -1.70
C PRO A 188 -2.11 -25.02 -2.63
N GLU A 189 -2.42 -25.09 -3.92
CA GLU A 189 -1.44 -25.49 -4.93
C GLU A 189 -0.31 -24.44 -4.99
N GLY A 190 0.92 -24.90 -5.16
CA GLY A 190 2.08 -24.02 -5.19
C GLY A 190 3.36 -24.76 -5.55
N PRO A 191 4.49 -24.05 -5.67
CA PRO A 191 5.77 -24.62 -6.12
C PRO A 191 6.30 -25.76 -5.23
N TYR A 192 5.78 -25.90 -4.01
CA TYR A 192 6.14 -26.97 -3.08
C TYR A 192 5.10 -28.11 -3.03
N GLY A 193 3.95 -27.95 -3.70
CA GLY A 193 2.86 -28.92 -3.73
C GLY A 193 2.19 -29.19 -2.37
N PRO A 194 1.09 -29.95 -2.36
CA PRO A 194 0.39 -30.35 -1.13
C PRO A 194 1.22 -31.30 -0.25
N THR A 195 2.25 -31.95 -0.82
CA THR A 195 3.11 -32.95 -0.17
C THR A 195 4.38 -32.38 0.48
N ALA A 196 4.56 -31.05 0.48
CA ALA A 196 5.74 -30.41 1.08
C ALA A 196 5.92 -30.80 2.55
N ALA A 197 7.16 -31.06 2.99
CA ALA A 197 7.47 -31.35 4.39
C ALA A 197 7.20 -30.14 5.31
N CYS A 198 7.29 -28.92 4.79
CA CYS A 198 7.10 -27.68 5.54
C CYS A 198 5.64 -27.20 5.48
N PRO A 199 5.09 -26.65 6.58
CA PRO A 199 3.80 -25.97 6.56
C PRO A 199 3.78 -24.83 5.54
N TRP A 200 2.61 -24.57 4.93
CA TRP A 200 2.43 -23.44 4.05
C TRP A 200 2.70 -22.11 4.78
N HIS A 201 3.52 -21.23 4.21
CA HIS A 201 3.97 -20.01 4.87
C HIS A 201 2.82 -19.02 5.18
N GLY A 202 1.69 -19.17 4.49
CA GLY A 202 0.48 -18.34 4.63
C GLY A 202 -0.49 -18.74 5.74
N VAL A 203 -0.18 -19.73 6.58
CA VAL A 203 -1.04 -20.18 7.69
C VAL A 203 -1.55 -19.01 8.55
N ARG A 204 -0.66 -18.09 8.94
CA ARG A 204 -1.03 -16.89 9.73
C ARG A 204 -1.97 -15.96 8.97
N MET A 205 -1.74 -15.77 7.67
CA MET A 205 -2.57 -14.93 6.82
C MET A 205 -3.96 -15.54 6.64
N ALA A 206 -4.07 -16.85 6.49
CA ALA A 206 -5.36 -17.53 6.43
C ALA A 206 -6.11 -17.45 7.77
N ALA A 207 -5.41 -17.64 8.90
CA ALA A 207 -6.00 -17.49 10.22
C ALA A 207 -6.49 -16.05 10.48
N TRP A 208 -5.71 -15.05 10.05
CA TRP A 208 -6.09 -13.65 10.11
C TRP A 208 -7.29 -13.37 9.22
N ALA A 209 -7.27 -13.82 7.96
CA ALA A 209 -8.38 -13.61 7.05
C ALA A 209 -9.67 -14.27 7.56
N HIS A 210 -9.58 -15.49 8.08
CA HIS A 210 -10.68 -16.17 8.76
C HIS A 210 -11.27 -15.30 9.88
N TRP A 211 -10.42 -14.83 10.81
CA TRP A 211 -10.86 -13.95 11.89
C TRP A 211 -11.52 -12.66 11.39
N ARG A 212 -10.95 -12.01 10.37
CA ARG A 212 -11.53 -10.78 9.80
C ARG A 212 -12.91 -11.00 9.16
N ILE A 213 -13.20 -12.22 8.73
CA ILE A 213 -14.46 -12.61 8.08
C ILE A 213 -15.50 -13.05 9.11
N THR A 214 -15.10 -13.85 10.10
CA THR A 214 -16.01 -14.52 11.04
C THR A 214 -16.13 -13.79 12.38
N GLY A 215 -15.14 -12.98 12.74
CA GLY A 215 -14.99 -12.41 14.08
C GLY A 215 -14.33 -13.36 15.10
N ASP A 216 -14.06 -14.62 14.74
CA ASP A 216 -13.43 -15.61 15.62
C ASP A 216 -11.89 -15.61 15.47
N ASP A 217 -11.19 -15.21 16.52
CA ASP A 217 -9.73 -15.05 16.56
C ASP A 217 -8.97 -16.29 17.05
N ALA A 218 -9.66 -17.38 17.39
CA ALA A 218 -9.04 -18.57 18.01
C ALA A 218 -7.91 -19.16 17.16
N LEU A 219 -8.13 -19.31 15.85
CA LEU A 219 -7.13 -19.83 14.92
C LEU A 219 -5.91 -18.91 14.83
N LEU A 220 -6.12 -17.58 14.86
CA LEU A 220 -5.02 -16.62 14.79
C LEU A 220 -4.18 -16.64 16.07
N ARG A 221 -4.83 -16.71 17.24
CA ARG A 221 -4.13 -16.85 18.52
C ARG A 221 -3.30 -18.13 18.57
N GLN A 222 -3.87 -19.25 18.15
CA GLN A 222 -3.15 -20.53 18.10
C GLN A 222 -1.94 -20.45 17.18
N ALA A 223 -2.09 -19.89 15.98
CA ALA A 223 -0.98 -19.71 15.04
C ALA A 223 0.12 -18.78 15.60
N CYS A 224 -0.27 -17.70 16.29
CA CYS A 224 0.67 -16.79 16.91
C CYS A 224 1.44 -17.45 18.06
N ALA A 225 0.75 -18.17 18.94
CA ALA A 225 1.36 -18.88 20.07
C ALA A 225 2.36 -19.94 19.58
N ALA A 226 2.03 -20.70 18.53
CA ALA A 226 2.91 -21.70 17.95
C ALA A 226 4.21 -21.09 17.38
N ASP A 227 4.12 -19.94 16.71
CA ASP A 227 5.30 -19.26 16.16
C ASP A 227 6.14 -18.59 17.25
N LEU A 228 5.53 -18.05 18.31
CA LEU A 228 6.27 -17.55 19.48
C LEU A 228 7.05 -18.69 20.17
N ALA A 229 6.39 -19.83 20.44
CA ALA A 229 7.03 -20.99 21.06
C ALA A 229 8.19 -21.55 20.22
N ALA A 230 8.11 -21.43 18.90
CA ALA A 230 9.15 -21.89 17.98
C ALA A 230 10.21 -20.83 17.65
N GLY A 231 10.27 -19.71 18.38
CA GLY A 231 11.27 -18.66 18.21
C GLY A 231 11.11 -17.83 16.93
N ARG A 232 9.95 -17.89 16.28
CA ARG A 232 9.61 -17.14 15.04
C ARG A 232 8.79 -15.88 15.32
N GLY A 233 8.95 -15.30 16.52
CA GLY A 233 8.13 -14.20 17.04
C GLY A 233 8.05 -12.97 16.13
N SER A 234 9.10 -12.66 15.36
CA SER A 234 9.07 -11.52 14.42
C SER A 234 7.97 -11.62 13.36
N ARG A 235 7.59 -12.84 12.96
CA ARG A 235 6.59 -13.09 11.91
C ARG A 235 5.14 -12.88 12.36
N VAL A 236 4.90 -12.82 13.68
CA VAL A 236 3.56 -12.70 14.26
C VAL A 236 3.23 -11.30 14.77
N LEU A 237 4.22 -10.42 14.88
CA LEU A 237 4.05 -9.07 15.44
C LEU A 237 2.92 -8.26 14.77
N PRO A 238 2.76 -8.24 13.43
CA PRO A 238 1.65 -7.51 12.82
C PRO A 238 0.27 -8.06 13.23
N TYR A 239 0.16 -9.37 13.39
CA TYR A 239 -1.09 -10.04 13.77
C TYR A 239 -1.42 -9.82 15.25
N LEU A 240 -0.41 -9.85 16.12
CA LEU A 240 -0.56 -9.51 17.54
C LEU A 240 -0.97 -8.05 17.73
N ALA A 241 -0.42 -7.14 16.91
CA ALA A 241 -0.82 -5.74 16.90
C ALA A 241 -2.29 -5.54 16.45
N ASP A 242 -2.74 -6.32 15.46
CA ASP A 242 -4.14 -6.29 15.01
C ASP A 242 -5.09 -6.83 16.08
N LEU A 243 -4.72 -7.91 16.78
CA LEU A 243 -5.47 -8.43 17.92
C LEU A 243 -5.59 -7.40 19.04
N GLY A 244 -4.54 -6.61 19.28
CA GLY A 244 -4.54 -5.59 20.33
C GLY A 244 -4.69 -6.20 21.73
N PRO A 245 -5.59 -5.72 22.60
CA PRO A 245 -5.73 -6.23 23.97
C PRO A 245 -6.02 -7.73 24.07
N ALA A 246 -6.63 -8.31 23.02
CA ALA A 246 -6.80 -9.75 22.89
C ALA A 246 -5.46 -10.53 23.03
N ALA A 247 -4.35 -9.95 22.59
CA ALA A 247 -3.02 -10.54 22.66
C ALA A 247 -2.25 -10.22 23.97
N ALA A 248 -2.92 -9.76 25.03
CA ALA A 248 -2.29 -9.43 26.32
C ALA A 248 -1.41 -10.55 26.90
N GLY A 249 -1.79 -11.82 26.71
CA GLY A 249 -1.00 -12.99 27.14
C GLY A 249 0.35 -13.14 26.43
N HIS A 250 0.64 -12.33 25.40
CA HIS A 250 1.90 -12.32 24.66
C HIS A 250 2.72 -11.04 24.88
N ALA A 251 2.28 -10.13 25.76
CA ALA A 251 2.90 -8.82 25.95
C ALA A 251 4.40 -8.94 26.30
N ASP A 252 4.78 -9.81 27.25
CA ASP A 252 6.17 -9.98 27.66
C ASP A 252 7.06 -10.51 26.52
N ALA A 253 6.54 -11.46 25.74
CA ALA A 253 7.26 -11.99 24.57
C ALA A 253 7.46 -10.90 23.50
N VAL A 254 6.45 -10.05 23.28
CA VAL A 254 6.55 -8.89 22.37
C VAL A 254 7.56 -7.87 22.90
N ARG A 255 7.55 -7.58 24.21
CA ARG A 255 8.50 -6.66 24.85
C ARG A 255 9.94 -7.11 24.65
N ALA A 256 10.22 -8.41 24.81
CA ALA A 256 11.55 -8.96 24.57
C ALA A 256 12.03 -8.76 23.12
N LEU A 257 11.12 -8.82 22.14
CA LEU A 257 11.43 -8.60 20.73
C LEU A 257 11.75 -7.13 20.39
N ALA A 258 11.32 -6.16 21.22
CA ALA A 258 11.69 -4.75 21.06
C ALA A 258 13.20 -4.52 21.26
N GLY A 259 13.91 -5.44 21.92
CA GLY A 259 15.38 -5.44 22.05
C GLY A 259 16.12 -6.19 20.93
N SER A 260 15.45 -6.62 19.86
CA SER A 260 16.07 -7.38 18.77
C SER A 260 17.13 -6.56 17.99
N PRO A 261 18.22 -7.19 17.49
CA PRO A 261 19.20 -6.48 16.66
C PRO A 261 18.61 -5.96 15.34
N GLY A 262 17.55 -6.59 14.82
CA GLY A 262 16.91 -6.18 13.56
C GLY A 262 15.91 -5.04 13.75
N ALA A 263 16.12 -3.92 13.06
CA ALA A 263 15.26 -2.73 13.15
C ALA A 263 13.79 -3.02 12.81
N TRP A 264 13.51 -3.83 11.79
CA TRP A 264 12.17 -4.28 11.45
C TRP A 264 11.44 -4.95 12.61
N THR A 265 12.13 -5.85 13.31
CA THR A 265 11.57 -6.57 14.45
C THR A 265 11.31 -5.60 15.61
N ARG A 266 12.23 -4.67 15.89
CA ARG A 266 12.05 -3.67 16.96
C ARG A 266 10.84 -2.78 16.72
N VAL A 267 10.72 -2.20 15.52
CA VAL A 267 9.59 -1.32 15.16
C VAL A 267 8.27 -2.06 15.21
N ALA A 268 8.22 -3.28 14.66
CA ALA A 268 7.03 -4.11 14.73
C ALA A 268 6.65 -4.47 16.17
N ALA A 269 7.64 -4.75 17.02
CA ALA A 269 7.43 -5.14 18.40
C ALA A 269 6.98 -3.95 19.27
N ALA A 270 7.58 -2.78 19.10
CA ALA A 270 7.16 -1.55 19.77
C ALA A 270 5.71 -1.20 19.42
N TYR A 271 5.35 -1.30 18.14
CA TYR A 271 3.98 -1.07 17.71
C TYR A 271 3.00 -2.12 18.24
N ALA A 272 3.36 -3.40 18.18
CA ALA A 272 2.54 -4.47 18.74
C ALA A 272 2.35 -4.32 20.25
N TRP A 273 3.40 -3.96 20.99
CA TRP A 273 3.33 -3.67 22.42
C TRP A 273 2.28 -2.59 22.71
N TRP A 274 2.41 -1.42 22.07
CA TRP A 274 1.46 -0.32 22.25
C TRP A 274 0.02 -0.75 21.92
N ARG A 275 -0.18 -1.52 20.84
CA ARG A 275 -1.50 -2.02 20.47
C ARG A 275 -2.09 -2.99 21.48
N ILE A 276 -1.25 -3.79 22.15
CA ILE A 276 -1.65 -4.76 23.15
C ILE A 276 -1.97 -4.10 24.48
N THR A 277 -1.10 -3.19 24.93
CA THR A 277 -1.14 -2.62 26.29
C THR A 277 -1.88 -1.28 26.35
N GLY A 278 -1.98 -0.57 25.22
CA GLY A 278 -2.41 0.82 25.17
C GLY A 278 -1.35 1.80 25.69
N ASP A 279 -0.18 1.32 26.13
CA ASP A 279 0.87 2.13 26.74
C ASP A 279 1.89 2.59 25.68
N PRO A 280 1.91 3.89 25.34
CA PRO A 280 2.81 4.43 24.34
C PRO A 280 4.24 4.67 24.86
N GLU A 281 4.43 4.77 26.18
CA GLU A 281 5.70 5.22 26.79
C GLU A 281 6.89 4.35 26.36
N PRO A 282 6.82 3.00 26.35
CA PRO A 282 7.93 2.17 25.91
C PRO A 282 8.08 2.09 24.38
N ALA A 283 7.02 2.42 23.63
CA ALA A 283 6.98 2.26 22.18
C ALA A 283 7.54 3.48 21.44
N VAL A 284 7.20 4.69 21.89
CA VAL A 284 7.58 5.95 21.22
C VAL A 284 9.10 6.10 21.06
N PRO A 285 9.94 5.89 22.09
CA PRO A 285 11.40 6.04 21.94
C PRO A 285 12.01 5.04 20.94
N VAL A 286 11.51 3.79 20.92
CA VAL A 286 11.97 2.76 19.97
C VAL A 286 11.62 3.15 18.54
N LEU A 287 10.39 3.62 18.31
CA LEU A 287 9.97 4.07 16.99
C LEU A 287 10.74 5.31 16.55
N LEU A 288 10.99 6.27 17.45
CA LEU A 288 11.76 7.48 17.16
C LEU A 288 13.21 7.19 16.75
N ALA A 289 13.86 6.24 17.44
CA ALA A 289 15.24 5.85 17.14
C ALA A 289 15.42 5.33 15.69
N ASP A 290 14.38 4.75 15.09
CA ASP A 290 14.39 4.26 13.71
C ASP A 290 13.87 5.29 12.68
N VAL A 291 13.45 6.50 13.11
CA VAL A 291 12.98 7.59 12.21
C VAL A 291 14.12 8.48 11.70
N ASP A 292 15.03 8.93 12.57
CA ASP A 292 16.21 9.71 12.14
C ASP A 292 17.37 9.68 13.17
N PRO A 293 18.27 8.67 13.13
CA PRO A 293 19.44 8.65 14.00
C PRO A 293 20.68 9.39 13.46
N ALA A 294 20.73 9.75 12.17
CA ALA A 294 21.76 10.57 11.47
C ALA A 294 21.57 10.48 9.93
N TRP A 295 20.39 10.81 9.42
CA TRP A 295 19.96 10.55 8.04
C TRP A 295 20.94 11.01 6.94
N ASP A 296 21.38 10.06 6.09
CA ASP A 296 22.35 10.22 4.99
C ASP A 296 21.70 10.25 3.58
N GLY A 297 20.36 10.36 3.54
CA GLY A 297 19.55 10.26 2.33
C GLY A 297 18.91 8.88 2.11
N HIS A 298 19.20 7.89 2.96
CA HIS A 298 18.54 6.59 2.96
C HIS A 298 17.52 6.50 4.10
N PRO A 299 16.20 6.35 3.84
CA PRO A 299 15.30 5.88 4.89
C PRO A 299 15.69 4.44 5.21
N ALA A 300 16.48 4.23 6.26
CA ALA A 300 16.86 2.92 6.73
C ALA A 300 15.58 2.13 7.05
N HIS A 301 15.23 1.18 6.19
CA HIS A 301 14.14 0.24 6.45
C HIS A 301 14.26 -0.26 7.89
N PRO A 302 13.29 0.05 8.80
CA PRO A 302 11.84 0.25 8.62
C PRO A 302 11.27 1.69 8.77
N THR A 303 12.01 2.77 8.48
CA THR A 303 11.58 4.18 8.72
C THR A 303 10.12 4.50 8.34
N PRO A 304 9.58 4.14 7.15
CA PRO A 304 8.19 4.48 6.81
C PRO A 304 7.14 3.83 7.73
N SER A 305 7.41 2.62 8.25
CA SER A 305 6.52 1.96 9.20
C SER A 305 6.56 2.65 10.56
N ALA A 306 7.75 3.04 11.03
CA ALA A 306 7.92 3.77 12.29
C ALA A 306 7.14 5.09 12.28
N VAL A 307 7.25 5.88 11.20
CA VAL A 307 6.47 7.10 11.00
C VAL A 307 4.97 6.85 11.08
N ARG A 308 4.47 5.82 10.39
CA ARG A 308 3.04 5.48 10.43
C ARG A 308 2.58 5.06 11.83
N HIS A 309 3.42 4.33 12.55
CA HIS A 309 3.13 3.88 13.92
C HIS A 309 3.10 5.04 14.91
N LEU A 310 4.03 5.99 14.82
CA LEU A 310 3.98 7.24 15.60
C LEU A 310 2.70 8.03 15.32
N GLY A 311 2.31 8.14 14.04
CA GLY A 311 1.04 8.74 13.66
C GLY A 311 -0.18 8.00 14.21
N ALA A 312 -0.13 6.68 14.30
CA ALA A 312 -1.22 5.88 14.87
C ALA A 312 -1.33 6.04 16.40
N ILE A 313 -0.19 6.21 17.10
CA ILE A 313 -0.14 6.56 18.52
C ILE A 313 -0.80 7.93 18.78
N GLY A 314 -0.65 8.87 17.84
CA GLY A 314 -1.31 10.17 17.90
C GLY A 314 -0.64 11.11 18.92
N PRO A 315 -1.40 11.91 19.70
CA PRO A 315 -0.83 12.96 20.54
C PRO A 315 0.24 12.50 21.55
N ALA A 316 0.20 11.24 21.99
CA ALA A 316 1.21 10.69 22.89
C ALA A 316 2.61 10.56 22.24
N ALA A 317 2.71 10.66 20.91
CA ALA A 317 3.96 10.69 20.16
C ALA A 317 4.43 12.13 19.84
N ALA A 318 4.03 13.13 20.64
CA ALA A 318 4.39 14.54 20.41
C ALA A 318 5.90 14.80 20.31
N GLU A 319 6.74 13.99 20.97
CA GLU A 319 8.20 14.05 20.86
C GLU A 319 8.71 13.84 19.41
N ALA A 320 7.92 13.17 18.56
CA ALA A 320 8.26 12.95 17.15
C ALA A 320 8.14 14.20 16.27
N VAL A 321 7.39 15.22 16.70
CA VAL A 321 7.02 16.36 15.85
C VAL A 321 8.23 17.07 15.24
N PRO A 322 9.29 17.44 15.99
CA PRO A 322 10.44 18.14 15.42
C PRO A 322 11.15 17.34 14.33
N VAL A 323 11.32 16.03 14.53
CA VAL A 323 11.98 15.13 13.57
C VAL A 323 11.13 15.00 12.29
N LEU A 324 9.82 14.82 12.44
CA LEU A 324 8.90 14.69 11.30
C LEU A 324 8.79 15.98 10.48
N VAL A 325 8.82 17.17 11.13
CA VAL A 325 8.86 18.46 10.44
C VAL A 325 10.16 18.60 9.63
N GLY A 326 11.32 18.32 10.25
CA GLY A 326 12.61 18.37 9.56
C GLY A 326 12.69 17.41 8.36
N LEU A 327 12.01 16.26 8.42
CA LEU A 327 11.88 15.33 7.30
C LEU A 327 11.11 15.92 6.10
N LEU A 328 10.07 16.72 6.34
CA LEU A 328 9.28 17.38 5.28
C LEU A 328 9.98 18.60 4.68
N GLU A 329 10.80 19.30 5.46
CA GLU A 329 11.51 20.51 5.02
C GLU A 329 12.67 20.21 4.06
N ARG A 330 13.19 18.98 4.06
CA ARG A 330 14.26 18.56 3.16
C ARG A 330 13.83 18.63 1.69
N GLU A 331 14.64 19.27 0.85
CA GLU A 331 14.40 19.38 -0.59
C GLU A 331 14.77 18.11 -1.35
N GLU A 332 15.73 17.33 -0.86
CA GLU A 332 16.18 16.11 -1.52
C GLU A 332 15.21 14.94 -1.28
N ARG A 333 14.88 14.22 -2.34
CA ARG A 333 14.14 12.95 -2.30
C ARG A 333 15.01 11.84 -1.72
N VAL A 334 14.36 10.78 -1.23
CA VAL A 334 15.07 9.57 -0.80
C VAL A 334 15.96 9.00 -1.92
N ARG A 335 17.22 8.68 -1.61
CA ARG A 335 18.21 8.24 -2.61
C ARG A 335 17.99 6.79 -3.04
N GLU A 336 17.51 5.93 -2.15
CA GLU A 336 17.06 4.58 -2.48
C GLU A 336 15.54 4.54 -2.43
N PRO A 337 14.92 4.26 -3.59
CA PRO A 337 15.10 3.06 -4.39
C PRO A 337 15.64 3.34 -5.80
N TRP A 338 15.72 2.30 -6.63
CA TRP A 338 15.94 2.36 -8.09
C TRP A 338 15.24 3.59 -8.71
N GLU A 339 15.90 4.28 -9.66
CA GLU A 339 15.38 5.52 -10.30
C GLU A 339 13.92 5.39 -10.77
N ARG A 340 13.49 4.18 -11.16
CA ARG A 340 12.14 3.84 -11.63
C ARG A 340 11.03 3.90 -10.56
N LYS A 341 11.36 4.01 -9.28
CA LYS A 341 10.38 4.07 -8.16
C LYS A 341 10.67 5.20 -7.18
N ARG A 342 11.69 6.02 -7.42
CA ARG A 342 12.16 7.04 -6.47
C ARG A 342 11.10 8.07 -6.12
N ILE A 343 10.42 8.63 -7.12
CA ILE A 343 9.40 9.66 -6.86
C ILE A 343 8.21 9.03 -6.12
N LEU A 344 7.76 7.84 -6.53
CA LEU A 344 6.65 7.13 -5.88
C LEU A 344 6.93 6.83 -4.40
N VAL A 345 8.14 6.36 -4.08
CA VAL A 345 8.50 5.99 -2.71
C VAL A 345 8.69 7.23 -1.84
N ASP A 346 9.29 8.30 -2.37
CA ASP A 346 9.41 9.56 -1.65
C ASP A 346 8.04 10.22 -1.39
N ASP A 347 7.15 10.20 -2.38
CA ASP A 347 5.78 10.73 -2.23
C ASP A 347 4.97 9.91 -1.21
N ASP A 348 5.08 8.58 -1.23
CA ASP A 348 4.43 7.72 -0.23
C ASP A 348 5.02 7.90 1.18
N PHE A 349 6.32 8.23 1.28
CA PHE A 349 6.99 8.52 2.54
C PHE A 349 6.58 9.89 3.10
N THR A 350 6.69 10.96 2.31
CA THR A 350 6.32 12.33 2.71
C THR A 350 4.83 12.42 3.06
N ARG A 351 3.96 11.73 2.32
CA ARG A 351 2.55 11.58 2.70
C ARG A 351 2.39 10.90 4.04
N ALA A 352 3.11 9.81 4.31
CA ALA A 352 3.04 9.14 5.60
C ALA A 352 3.51 10.04 6.76
N VAL A 353 4.55 10.86 6.55
CA VAL A 353 5.04 11.86 7.51
C VAL A 353 3.98 12.94 7.77
N ALA A 354 3.38 13.51 6.71
CA ALA A 354 2.36 14.54 6.84
C ALA A 354 1.08 14.02 7.52
N GLU A 355 0.65 12.80 7.19
CA GLU A 355 -0.46 12.12 7.86
C GLU A 355 -0.14 11.86 9.34
N ALA A 356 1.09 11.45 9.67
CA ALA A 356 1.52 11.22 11.04
C ALA A 356 1.49 12.52 11.85
N LEU A 357 2.08 13.60 11.33
CA LEU A 357 2.02 14.93 11.95
C LEU A 357 0.58 15.36 12.21
N THR A 358 -0.30 15.22 11.21
CA THR A 358 -1.72 15.58 11.35
C THR A 358 -2.38 14.81 12.49
N ARG A 359 -2.10 13.52 12.65
CA ARG A 359 -2.66 12.71 13.74
C ARG A 359 -2.06 13.03 15.11
N ILE A 360 -0.81 13.46 15.17
CA ILE A 360 -0.12 13.81 16.42
C ILE A 360 -0.54 15.20 16.91
N THR A 361 -0.59 16.19 16.04
CA THR A 361 -0.85 17.59 16.41
C THR A 361 -2.32 17.99 16.29
N GLY A 362 -3.12 17.23 15.54
CA GLY A 362 -4.49 17.61 15.16
C GLY A 362 -4.54 18.72 14.09
N THR A 363 -3.40 19.15 13.56
CA THR A 363 -3.28 20.23 12.56
C THR A 363 -2.67 19.70 11.28
N VAL A 364 -3.21 20.10 10.13
CA VAL A 364 -2.56 19.81 8.84
C VAL A 364 -1.27 20.63 8.76
N PRO A 365 -0.10 20.02 8.53
CA PRO A 365 1.16 20.76 8.39
C PRO A 365 1.07 21.79 7.26
N ASP A 366 1.55 23.00 7.51
CA ASP A 366 1.62 24.08 6.51
C ASP A 366 2.69 23.77 5.43
N ALA A 367 3.63 22.88 5.76
CA ALA A 367 4.54 22.24 4.82
C ALA A 367 3.75 21.39 3.84
N THR A 368 3.25 22.02 2.78
CA THR A 368 2.56 21.34 1.69
C THR A 368 3.53 20.29 1.12
N PRO A 369 3.25 18.99 1.31
CA PRO A 369 3.96 17.94 0.58
C PRO A 369 3.82 18.24 -0.91
N PRO A 370 4.80 17.89 -1.76
CA PRO A 370 4.62 17.99 -3.20
C PRO A 370 3.37 17.18 -3.56
N ALA A 371 2.28 17.91 -3.83
CA ALA A 371 0.94 17.41 -4.10
C ALA A 371 0.13 16.73 -2.96
N VAL A 372 0.12 17.29 -1.75
CA VAL A 372 -1.11 17.21 -0.92
C VAL A 372 -1.86 18.53 -1.02
N LEU A 373 -2.79 18.62 -1.97
CA LEU A 373 -3.87 19.60 -2.03
C LEU A 373 -5.12 18.87 -2.55
N PRO A 374 -6.38 19.19 -2.19
CA PRO A 374 -6.95 20.00 -1.10
C PRO A 374 -8.13 19.26 -0.41
N TRP A 375 -7.95 18.00 0.00
CA TRP A 375 -9.03 17.23 0.65
C TRP A 375 -8.79 16.95 2.15
N VAL A 376 -7.62 17.33 2.67
CA VAL A 376 -7.38 17.40 4.12
C VAL A 376 -7.84 18.75 4.70
N THR A 377 -7.88 19.81 3.88
CA THR A 377 -8.41 21.12 4.27
C THR A 377 -9.81 21.33 3.69
N GLY A 378 -10.83 21.22 4.53
CA GLY A 378 -12.22 21.09 4.12
C GLY A 378 -12.80 22.25 3.30
N ARG A 379 -13.52 21.90 2.23
CA ARG A 379 -14.87 22.39 1.96
C ARG A 379 -15.71 21.24 1.42
N ARG A 380 -16.57 20.69 2.28
CA ARG A 380 -17.70 19.83 1.87
C ARG A 380 -18.61 20.66 0.94
N PRO A 381 -19.03 20.16 -0.23
CA PRO A 381 -20.23 20.71 -0.87
C PRO A 381 -21.42 20.55 0.09
N ALA A 382 -22.31 21.55 0.10
CA ALA A 382 -23.38 21.72 1.08
C ALA A 382 -24.23 20.44 1.26
N PRO A 383 -24.69 20.14 2.48
CA PRO A 383 -25.42 18.91 2.75
C PRO A 383 -26.81 18.95 2.11
N VAL A 384 -27.12 17.93 1.31
CA VAL A 384 -28.51 17.48 1.14
C VAL A 384 -28.92 16.88 2.48
N SER A 385 -29.98 17.41 3.06
CA SER A 385 -30.51 17.00 4.36
C SER A 385 -31.09 15.58 4.27
N ASP A 386 -30.55 14.65 5.06
CA ASP A 386 -31.29 13.48 5.54
C ASP A 386 -30.68 13.02 6.89
N PRO A 387 -31.49 12.71 7.93
CA PRO A 387 -31.00 12.54 9.28
C PRO A 387 -30.72 11.07 9.63
N GLY A 388 -29.62 10.85 10.36
CA GLY A 388 -29.52 9.71 11.27
C GLY A 388 -28.59 8.58 10.85
N ILE A 389 -27.27 8.77 11.04
CA ILE A 389 -26.33 7.68 11.40
C ILE A 389 -25.30 8.24 12.40
N SER A 390 -25.14 7.55 13.53
CA SER A 390 -24.27 7.84 14.68
C SER A 390 -22.76 7.73 14.34
N PRO A 391 -21.84 8.33 15.12
CA PRO A 391 -20.42 8.41 14.80
C PRO A 391 -19.64 7.26 15.42
N ASP A 392 -19.39 6.20 14.65
CA ASP A 392 -18.34 5.22 14.94
C ASP A 392 -17.81 4.68 13.61
N ALA A 393 -16.77 5.34 13.08
CA ALA A 393 -16.09 4.90 11.87
C ALA A 393 -14.84 4.07 12.25
N PRO A 394 -14.75 2.79 11.86
CA PRO A 394 -13.54 2.01 12.10
C PRO A 394 -12.41 2.46 11.17
N LEU A 395 -11.23 2.65 11.76
CA LEU A 395 -9.98 3.00 11.10
C LEU A 395 -9.70 2.04 9.93
N ARG A 396 -9.60 2.58 8.71
CA ARG A 396 -9.19 1.83 7.51
C ARG A 396 -7.74 1.35 7.69
N GLY A 397 -7.55 0.04 7.64
CA GLY A 397 -6.26 -0.61 7.91
C GLY A 397 -5.15 -0.16 6.94
N LEU A 398 -4.09 0.41 7.50
CA LEU A 398 -2.86 0.83 6.82
C LEU A 398 -1.75 -0.19 7.13
N PHE A 399 -1.75 -1.35 6.46
CA PHE A 399 -0.62 -2.31 6.56
C PHE A 399 -0.29 -2.88 5.19
N GLY A 400 0.66 -2.23 4.51
CA GLY A 400 1.38 -2.77 3.37
C GLY A 400 2.78 -3.17 3.83
N TRP A 401 2.91 -4.37 4.39
CA TRP A 401 4.23 -5.00 4.59
C TRP A 401 4.73 -5.49 3.23
N ARG A 402 5.94 -5.05 2.85
CA ARG A 402 6.67 -5.67 1.74
C ARG A 402 7.43 -6.87 2.31
N ASP A 403 6.99 -8.06 1.94
CA ASP A 403 7.81 -9.26 2.02
C ASP A 403 8.56 -9.37 0.69
N GLU A 404 9.79 -8.88 0.66
CA GLU A 404 10.76 -9.28 -0.36
C GLU A 404 11.51 -10.48 0.21
N HIS A 405 11.37 -11.63 -0.45
CA HIS A 405 12.24 -12.79 -0.28
C HIS A 405 13.65 -12.49 -0.77
#